data_AF-A0A6C0LGV4-F1
#
_entry.id   AF-A0A6C0LGV4-F1
#
_cell.length_a   1.000
_cell.length_b   1.000
_cell.length_c   1.000
_cell.angle_alpha   90.00
_cell.angle_beta   90.00
_cell.angle_gamma   90.00
#
_symmetry.space_group_name_H-M   'P 1'
#
loop_
_entity.id
_entity.type
_entity.pdbx_description
1 polymer ?
#
loop_
_entity_poly.entity_id
_entity_poly.type
_entity_poly.pdbx_seq_one_letter_code
_entity_poly.pdbx_strand_id
1 'polypeptide(L)'
;MPSKKNNNTLSEMNYNNENDEGVVRTRRRRYYPSRLGGICVNAMTGQRYPIAQGSFEEMRLYKVVDATAYCDKNGFYREPKDSVNRDPNILYYDNPEEYMRHMKVTLKQSRINLWRINQKRMFPNGGDFDKDAYDVIRKENHEMHRINNDKGEVSSEDEW
;
A
#
# COMPACT_ATOMS: atom_id res chain seq x y z
N MET A 1 11.98 2.56 -41.77
CA MET A 1 10.67 1.91 -41.67
C MET A 1 9.85 2.64 -40.62
N PRO A 2 8.67 3.22 -40.93
CA PRO A 2 7.80 3.84 -39.93
C PRO A 2 6.77 2.82 -39.42
N SER A 3 6.56 2.73 -38.11
CA SER A 3 5.50 1.90 -37.53
C SER A 3 4.44 2.78 -36.86
N LYS A 4 3.18 2.38 -37.06
CA LYS A 4 1.95 3.13 -36.81
C LYS A 4 1.55 3.15 -35.32
N LYS A 5 0.83 4.23 -34.99
CA LYS A 5 0.03 4.55 -33.80
C LYS A 5 -0.64 3.37 -33.08
N ASN A 6 -0.83 3.53 -31.77
CA ASN A 6 -2.09 3.15 -31.13
C ASN A 6 -2.47 4.18 -30.05
N ASN A 7 -3.62 4.83 -30.24
CA ASN A 7 -4.31 5.63 -29.24
C ASN A 7 -5.33 4.73 -28.54
N ASN A 8 -5.38 4.72 -27.21
CA ASN A 8 -6.67 4.53 -26.56
C ASN A 8 -6.73 5.13 -25.13
N THR A 9 -7.66 6.08 -25.02
CA THR A 9 -8.55 6.37 -23.88
C THR A 9 -8.01 7.08 -22.64
N LEU A 10 -8.06 8.42 -22.76
CA LEU A 10 -8.11 9.42 -21.69
C LEU A 10 -9.41 9.27 -20.86
N SER A 11 -9.31 9.30 -19.53
CA SER A 11 -10.33 9.91 -18.66
C SER A 11 -9.63 10.69 -17.55
N GLU A 12 -8.84 11.68 -17.95
CA GLU A 12 -8.23 12.63 -17.02
C GLU A 12 -9.17 13.83 -16.86
N MET A 13 -9.67 14.02 -15.63
CA MET A 13 -10.50 15.16 -15.26
C MET A 13 -9.63 16.43 -15.25
N ASN A 14 -9.83 17.29 -16.25
CA ASN A 14 -9.25 18.62 -16.34
C ASN A 14 -9.78 19.53 -15.22
N TYR A 15 -8.88 20.07 -14.40
CA TYR A 15 -9.14 21.31 -13.67
C TYR A 15 -8.62 22.46 -14.52
N ASN A 16 -9.55 23.28 -15.03
CA ASN A 16 -9.26 24.45 -15.85
C ASN A 16 -8.38 25.44 -15.10
N ASN A 17 -7.30 25.88 -15.75
CA ASN A 17 -6.80 27.23 -15.60
C ASN A 17 -6.32 27.70 -16.98
N GLU A 18 -7.01 28.70 -17.51
CA GLU A 18 -6.75 29.28 -18.83
C GLU A 18 -5.45 30.10 -18.79
N ASN A 19 -4.69 30.02 -19.89
CA ASN A 19 -3.55 30.86 -20.28
C ASN A 19 -2.17 30.50 -19.71
N ASP A 20 -1.53 29.47 -20.26
CA ASP A 20 -0.12 29.51 -20.70
C ASP A 20 0.16 28.30 -21.62
N GLU A 21 0.76 28.49 -22.79
CA GLU A 21 1.28 27.40 -23.65
C GLU A 21 2.57 26.80 -23.06
N GLY A 22 2.58 26.57 -21.75
CA GLY A 22 3.62 25.83 -21.05
C GLY A 22 3.32 24.35 -21.17
N VAL A 23 4.32 23.56 -21.59
CA VAL A 23 4.29 22.09 -21.51
C VAL A 23 3.77 21.68 -20.13
N VAL A 24 2.52 21.20 -20.05
CA VAL A 24 1.92 20.74 -18.80
C VAL A 24 2.77 19.59 -18.30
N ARG A 25 3.65 19.84 -17.34
CA ARG A 25 4.46 18.80 -16.72
C ARG A 25 3.53 17.94 -15.89
N THR A 26 3.07 16.82 -16.47
CA THR A 26 2.31 15.82 -15.73
C THR A 26 3.17 15.33 -14.58
N ARG A 27 2.78 15.67 -13.34
CA ARG A 27 3.51 15.23 -12.14
C ARG A 27 3.59 13.70 -12.15
N ARG A 28 4.76 13.16 -11.85
CA ARG A 28 4.95 11.71 -11.81
C ARG A 28 4.23 11.13 -10.59
N ARG A 29 3.25 10.26 -10.83
CA ARG A 29 2.63 9.46 -9.76
C ARG A 29 3.60 8.36 -9.32
N ARG A 30 3.77 8.20 -8.02
CA ARG A 30 4.54 7.12 -7.42
C ARG A 30 3.68 5.89 -7.18
N TYR A 31 2.45 6.06 -6.70
CA TYR A 31 1.53 4.96 -6.38
C TYR A 31 0.07 5.43 -6.38
N TYR A 32 -0.87 4.49 -6.29
CA TYR A 32 -2.31 4.73 -6.16
C TYR A 32 -2.77 4.46 -4.72
N PRO A 33 -2.87 5.48 -3.85
CA PRO A 33 -3.28 5.26 -2.46
C PRO A 33 -4.77 4.91 -2.37
N SER A 34 -5.12 4.07 -1.40
CA SER A 34 -6.51 3.82 -1.03
C SER A 34 -7.04 4.93 -0.14
N ARG A 35 -8.24 5.42 -0.45
CA ARG A 35 -8.92 6.41 0.40
C ARG A 35 -9.35 5.74 1.71
N LEU A 36 -9.11 6.42 2.82
CA LEU A 36 -9.54 5.97 4.15
C LEU A 36 -11.05 5.66 4.19
N GLY A 37 -11.40 4.46 4.64
CA GLY A 37 -12.77 3.95 4.72
C GLY A 37 -13.39 3.58 3.36
N GLY A 38 -12.57 3.51 2.31
CA GLY A 38 -13.00 3.19 0.96
C GLY A 38 -12.81 1.73 0.56
N ILE A 39 -12.74 1.51 -0.75
CA ILE A 39 -12.38 0.23 -1.35
C ILE A 39 -10.85 0.13 -1.43
N CYS A 40 -10.30 -1.05 -1.20
CA CYS A 40 -8.86 -1.29 -1.38
C CYS A 40 -8.48 -1.15 -2.85
N VAL A 41 -7.38 -0.44 -3.11
CA VAL A 41 -6.83 -0.20 -4.45
C VAL A 41 -5.39 -0.72 -4.49
N ASN A 42 -5.05 -1.49 -5.52
CA ASN A 42 -3.69 -1.93 -5.77
C ASN A 42 -2.81 -0.69 -6.01
N ALA A 43 -1.81 -0.51 -5.16
CA ALA A 43 -0.99 0.68 -5.16
C ALA A 43 -0.05 0.77 -6.37
N MET A 44 0.28 -0.35 -7.02
CA MET A 44 1.11 -0.41 -8.23
C MET A 44 0.30 -0.17 -9.51
N THR A 45 -0.87 -0.79 -9.62
CA THR A 45 -1.65 -0.79 -10.88
C THR A 45 -2.84 0.18 -10.87
N GLY A 46 -3.31 0.59 -9.70
CA GLY A 46 -4.54 1.37 -9.54
C GLY A 46 -5.81 0.54 -9.66
N GLN A 47 -5.71 -0.78 -9.81
CA GLN A 47 -6.87 -1.67 -9.88
C GLN A 47 -7.63 -1.69 -8.55
N ARG A 48 -8.95 -1.57 -8.63
CA ARG A 48 -9.83 -1.67 -7.45
C ARG A 48 -10.10 -3.13 -7.13
N TYR A 49 -9.87 -3.53 -5.88
CA TYR A 49 -10.26 -4.84 -5.38
C TYR A 49 -11.74 -4.84 -5.00
N PRO A 50 -12.44 -5.98 -5.05
CA PRO A 50 -13.78 -6.12 -4.48
C PRO A 50 -13.72 -6.28 -2.95
N ILE A 51 -12.84 -5.53 -2.26
CA ILE A 51 -12.56 -5.64 -0.83
C ILE A 51 -12.68 -4.25 -0.22
N ALA A 52 -13.51 -4.11 0.82
CA ALA A 52 -13.65 -2.88 1.58
C ALA A 52 -12.54 -2.76 2.63
N GLN A 53 -12.00 -1.55 2.80
CA GLN A 53 -11.06 -1.26 3.86
C GLN A 53 -11.70 -1.48 5.24
N GLY A 54 -10.94 -2.07 6.16
CA GLY A 54 -11.40 -2.39 7.52
C GLY A 54 -12.22 -3.67 7.62
N SER A 55 -12.55 -4.33 6.50
CA SER A 55 -13.08 -5.70 6.53
C SER A 55 -11.96 -6.70 6.81
N PHE A 56 -12.30 -7.87 7.36
CA PHE A 56 -11.31 -8.94 7.55
C PHE A 56 -10.68 -9.42 6.23
N GLU A 57 -11.44 -9.31 5.13
CA GLU A 57 -10.97 -9.61 3.77
C GLU A 57 -9.76 -8.74 3.36
N GLU A 58 -9.55 -7.57 3.97
CA GLU A 58 -8.37 -6.74 3.69
C GLU A 58 -7.05 -7.46 4.04
N MET A 59 -7.08 -8.44 4.94
CA MET A 59 -5.91 -9.21 5.34
C MET A 59 -5.42 -10.20 4.28
N ARG A 60 -6.17 -10.39 3.20
CA ARG A 60 -5.67 -11.11 2.01
C ARG A 60 -4.58 -10.34 1.29
N LEU A 61 -4.62 -9.02 1.39
CA LEU A 61 -3.71 -8.10 0.72
C LEU A 61 -2.52 -7.78 1.62
N TYR A 62 -1.40 -7.45 1.00
CA TYR A 62 -0.25 -6.90 1.70
C TYR A 62 -0.43 -5.38 1.85
N LYS A 63 -0.71 -4.95 3.09
CA LYS A 63 -0.94 -3.55 3.45
C LYS A 63 0.36 -2.87 3.90
N VAL A 64 0.60 -1.66 3.39
CA VAL A 64 1.71 -0.79 3.78
C VAL A 64 1.17 0.61 4.06
N VAL A 65 1.69 1.25 5.10
CA VAL A 65 1.36 2.64 5.45
C VAL A 65 2.58 3.49 5.14
N ASP A 66 2.44 4.46 4.23
CA ASP A 66 3.49 5.44 3.94
C ASP A 66 3.21 6.73 4.73
N ALA A 67 3.98 6.92 5.79
CA ALA A 67 3.94 8.10 6.65
C ALA A 67 5.07 9.11 6.35
N THR A 68 5.85 8.91 5.28
CA THR A 68 7.03 9.75 4.98
C THR A 68 6.70 11.15 4.47
N ALA A 69 5.44 11.38 4.08
CA ALA A 69 4.95 12.60 3.45
C ALA A 69 5.70 13.01 2.15
N TYR A 70 6.43 12.09 1.50
CA TYR A 70 7.08 12.34 0.20
C TYR A 70 6.08 12.52 -0.94
N CYS A 71 4.93 11.86 -0.85
CA CYS A 71 3.85 11.98 -1.82
C CYS A 71 2.64 12.69 -1.23
N ASP A 72 1.85 13.31 -2.09
CA ASP A 72 0.56 13.87 -1.72
C ASP A 72 -0.49 12.77 -1.47
N LYS A 73 -1.70 13.18 -1.08
CA LYS A 73 -2.84 12.28 -0.84
C LYS A 73 -3.27 11.45 -2.06
N ASN A 74 -2.82 11.82 -3.25
CA ASN A 74 -3.14 11.18 -4.52
C ASN A 74 -1.97 10.33 -5.04
N GLY A 75 -0.89 10.22 -4.26
CA GLY A 75 0.31 9.43 -4.55
C GLY A 75 1.26 10.07 -5.56
N PHE A 76 1.17 11.38 -5.82
CA PHE A 76 2.15 12.12 -6.64
C PHE A 76 3.30 12.60 -5.78
N TYR A 77 4.52 12.62 -6.36
CA TYR A 77 5.65 13.26 -5.69
C TYR A 77 5.34 14.71 -5.38
N ARG A 78 5.58 15.12 -4.14
CA ARG A 78 5.41 16.51 -3.73
C ARG A 78 6.56 17.36 -4.22
N GLU A 79 6.23 18.57 -4.61
CA GLU A 79 7.19 19.65 -4.83
C GLU A 79 7.40 20.44 -3.53
N PRO A 80 8.53 21.16 -3.38
CA PRO A 80 8.81 21.94 -2.15
C PRO A 80 7.73 22.99 -1.80
N LYS A 81 6.96 23.43 -2.78
CA LYS A 81 5.87 24.41 -2.61
C LYS A 81 4.55 23.78 -2.18
N ASP A 82 4.40 22.46 -2.31
CA ASP A 82 3.15 21.76 -1.97
C ASP A 82 3.01 21.65 -0.45
N SER A 83 1.78 21.77 0.05
CA SER A 83 1.47 21.52 1.45
C SER A 83 1.89 20.12 1.90
N VAL A 84 2.32 19.98 3.15
CA VAL A 84 2.65 18.67 3.75
C VAL A 84 1.42 17.79 3.77
N ASN A 85 1.57 16.56 3.26
CA ASN A 85 0.55 15.54 3.43
C ASN A 85 0.50 15.15 4.91
N ARG A 86 -0.59 15.53 5.58
CA ARG A 86 -0.77 15.29 7.02
C ARG A 86 -1.21 13.86 7.30
N ASP A 87 -1.88 13.24 6.35
CA ASP A 87 -2.46 11.91 6.49
C ASP A 87 -1.57 10.88 5.81
N PRO A 88 -1.30 9.72 6.45
CA PRO A 88 -0.50 8.68 5.85
C PRO A 88 -1.24 8.04 4.66
N ASN A 89 -0.48 7.67 3.64
CA ASN A 89 -1.03 6.99 2.47
C ASN A 89 -1.13 5.49 2.73
N ILE A 90 -2.32 4.93 2.51
CA ILE A 90 -2.59 3.49 2.72
C ILE A 90 -2.47 2.77 1.38
N LEU A 91 -1.54 1.83 1.32
CA LEU A 91 -1.15 1.12 0.10
C LEU A 91 -1.48 -0.36 0.26
N TYR A 92 -2.14 -0.94 -0.73
CA TYR A 92 -2.40 -2.39 -0.78
C TYR A 92 -1.70 -3.01 -2.00
N TYR A 93 -1.23 -4.23 -1.83
CA TYR A 93 -0.57 -5.05 -2.84
C TYR A 93 -1.09 -6.48 -2.76
N ASP A 94 -0.93 -7.26 -3.82
CA ASP A 94 -1.28 -8.68 -3.83
C ASP A 94 -0.38 -9.49 -2.89
N ASN A 95 0.89 -9.10 -2.76
CA ASN A 95 1.89 -9.78 -1.96
C ASN A 95 3.10 -8.87 -1.63
N PRO A 96 3.95 -9.26 -0.66
CA PRO A 96 5.17 -8.53 -0.32
C PRO A 96 6.11 -8.32 -1.52
N GLU A 97 6.17 -9.27 -2.45
CA GLU A 97 7.05 -9.19 -3.61
C GLU A 97 6.59 -8.12 -4.60
N GLU A 98 5.28 -7.91 -4.77
CA GLU A 98 4.75 -6.81 -5.57
C GLU A 98 5.16 -5.46 -4.98
N TYR A 99 5.02 -5.29 -3.66
CA TYR A 99 5.50 -4.12 -2.95
C TYR A 99 7.01 -3.89 -3.18
N MET A 100 7.83 -4.94 -3.03
CA MET A 100 9.27 -4.85 -3.27
C MET A 100 9.61 -4.41 -4.70
N ARG A 101 8.94 -5.00 -5.70
CA ARG A 101 9.13 -4.62 -7.12
C ARG A 101 8.69 -3.19 -7.40
N HIS A 102 7.60 -2.75 -6.79
CA HIS A 102 7.03 -1.43 -6.99
C HIS A 102 7.90 -0.35 -6.34
N MET A 103 8.21 -0.51 -5.05
CA MET A 103 8.89 0.49 -4.24
C MET A 103 10.42 0.39 -4.29
N LYS A 104 10.96 -0.63 -4.96
CA LYS A 104 12.40 -0.91 -5.10
C LYS A 104 13.08 -1.08 -3.74
N VAL A 105 12.43 -1.84 -2.86
CA VAL A 105 12.92 -2.15 -1.52
C VAL A 105 13.12 -3.65 -1.33
N THR A 106 13.95 -4.03 -0.37
CA THR A 106 14.20 -5.42 0.00
C THR A 106 13.64 -5.68 1.39
N LEU A 107 12.68 -6.60 1.49
CA LEU A 107 12.16 -7.06 2.78
C LEU A 107 12.97 -8.25 3.31
N LYS A 108 13.09 -8.35 4.64
CA LYS A 108 13.66 -9.54 5.29
C LYS A 108 12.80 -10.77 4.96
N GLN A 109 13.43 -11.87 4.55
CA GLN A 109 12.73 -13.10 4.16
C GLN A 109 11.83 -13.65 5.29
N SER A 110 12.24 -13.48 6.55
CA SER A 110 11.44 -13.87 7.72
C SER A 110 10.08 -13.17 7.76
N ARG A 111 10.00 -11.87 7.42
CA ARG A 111 8.74 -11.11 7.38
C ARG A 111 7.83 -11.58 6.25
N ILE A 112 8.39 -11.89 5.08
CA ILE A 112 7.65 -12.45 3.95
C ILE A 112 7.06 -13.80 4.32
N ASN A 113 7.87 -14.67 4.93
CA ASN A 113 7.43 -16.01 5.34
C ASN A 113 6.34 -15.93 6.40
N LEU A 114 6.50 -15.06 7.41
CA LEU A 114 5.50 -14.85 8.44
C LEU A 114 4.16 -14.38 7.85
N TRP A 115 4.19 -13.41 6.93
CA TRP A 115 2.98 -12.95 6.25
C TRP A 115 2.29 -14.09 5.49
N ARG A 116 3.04 -14.89 4.72
CA ARG A 116 2.50 -16.04 3.97
C ARG A 116 1.90 -17.12 4.89
N ILE A 117 2.53 -17.40 6.02
CA ILE A 117 2.02 -18.36 7.01
C ILE A 117 0.70 -17.84 7.59
N ASN A 118 0.67 -16.59 8.02
CA ASN A 118 -0.53 -15.99 8.61
C ASN A 118 -1.67 -15.91 7.59
N GLN A 119 -1.37 -15.55 6.34
CA GLN A 119 -2.37 -15.49 5.27
C GLN A 119 -2.98 -16.87 5.00
N LYS A 120 -2.16 -17.94 4.94
CA LYS A 120 -2.66 -19.31 4.80
C LYS A 120 -3.48 -19.80 5.99
N ARG A 121 -3.12 -19.39 7.21
CA ARG A 121 -3.88 -19.71 8.43
C ARG A 121 -5.25 -19.03 8.44
N MET A 122 -5.30 -17.75 8.07
CA MET A 122 -6.54 -16.96 8.06
C MET A 122 -7.44 -17.28 6.86
N PHE A 123 -6.88 -17.77 5.75
CA PHE A 123 -7.60 -18.06 4.51
C PHE A 123 -7.19 -19.43 3.95
N PRO A 124 -7.56 -20.53 4.62
CA PRO A 124 -7.18 -21.87 4.19
C PRO A 124 -7.71 -22.16 2.79
N ASN A 125 -6.83 -22.61 1.89
CA ASN A 125 -7.11 -22.85 0.46
C ASN A 125 -7.68 -21.63 -0.29
N GLY A 126 -7.45 -20.42 0.21
CA GLY A 126 -8.04 -19.20 -0.36
C GLY A 126 -9.54 -19.05 -0.10
N GLY A 127 -10.13 -19.90 0.75
CA GLY A 127 -11.54 -19.88 1.12
C GLY A 127 -11.89 -18.74 2.07
N ASP A 128 -12.94 -18.93 2.85
CA ASP A 128 -13.48 -17.92 3.76
C ASP A 128 -12.50 -17.56 4.90
N PHE A 129 -12.71 -16.38 5.47
CA PHE A 129 -11.94 -15.88 6.59
C PHE A 129 -12.14 -16.74 7.86
N ASP A 130 -11.05 -17.27 8.41
CA ASP A 130 -11.01 -17.96 9.69
C ASP A 130 -10.71 -16.97 10.83
N LYS A 131 -11.76 -16.63 11.58
CA LYS A 131 -11.68 -15.72 12.73
C LYS A 131 -10.89 -16.31 13.89
N ASP A 132 -10.97 -17.62 14.13
CA ASP A 132 -10.28 -18.25 15.25
C ASP A 132 -8.77 -18.25 15.00
N ALA A 133 -8.35 -18.54 13.76
CA ALA A 133 -6.96 -18.41 13.34
C ALA A 133 -6.45 -16.97 13.51
N TYR A 134 -7.25 -15.97 13.13
CA TYR A 134 -6.91 -14.56 13.33
C TYR A 134 -6.74 -14.20 14.82
N ASP A 135 -7.66 -14.62 15.68
CA ASP A 135 -7.58 -14.32 17.11
C ASP A 135 -6.35 -14.96 17.78
N VAL A 136 -5.93 -16.13 17.31
CA VAL A 136 -4.68 -16.76 17.75
C VAL A 136 -3.46 -15.95 17.28
N ILE A 137 -3.38 -15.61 15.98
CA ILE A 137 -2.28 -14.80 15.43
C ILE A 137 -2.16 -13.45 16.15
N ARG A 138 -3.30 -12.81 16.43
CA ARG A 138 -3.36 -11.53 17.14
C ARG A 138 -2.78 -11.65 18.56
N LYS A 139 -3.09 -12.72 19.28
CA LYS A 139 -2.53 -13.00 20.61
C LYS A 139 -1.03 -13.31 20.54
N GLU A 140 -0.61 -14.14 19.60
CA GLU A 140 0.81 -14.48 19.38
C GLU A 140 1.65 -13.22 19.10
N ASN A 141 1.18 -12.34 18.21
CA ASN A 141 1.87 -11.08 17.90
C ASN A 141 1.96 -10.17 19.15
N HIS A 142 0.88 -10.05 19.91
CA HIS A 142 0.87 -9.24 21.14
C HIS A 142 1.87 -9.77 22.19
N GLU A 143 1.96 -11.09 22.36
CA GLU A 143 2.90 -11.70 23.29
C GLU A 143 4.36 -11.53 22.84
N MET A 144 4.64 -11.65 21.53
CA MET A 144 5.97 -11.39 20.97
C MET A 144 6.44 -9.96 21.27
N HIS A 145 5.57 -8.97 21.10
CA HIS A 145 5.90 -7.58 21.44
C HIS A 145 6.14 -7.41 22.95
N ARG A 146 5.36 -8.08 23.81
CA ARG A 146 5.57 -8.03 25.27
C ARG A 146 6.94 -8.59 25.66
N ILE A 147 7.30 -9.77 25.13
CA ILE A 147 8.58 -10.43 25.44
C ILE A 147 9.78 -9.58 25.00
N ASN A 148 9.72 -8.95 23.82
CA ASN A 148 10.80 -8.09 23.34
C ASN A 148 11.00 -6.88 24.27
N ASN A 149 9.91 -6.24 24.70
CA ASN A 149 9.95 -5.14 25.65
C ASN A 149 10.52 -5.57 27.02
N ASP A 150 10.12 -6.74 27.53
CA ASP A 150 10.58 -7.26 28.83
C ASP A 150 12.07 -7.64 28.83
N LYS A 151 12.62 -8.06 27.67
CA LYS A 151 14.04 -8.42 27.54
C LYS A 151 14.98 -7.21 27.41
N GLY A 152 14.45 -5.99 27.38
CA GLY A 152 15.24 -4.79 27.06
C GLY A 152 15.83 -4.83 25.64
N GLU A 153 15.41 -5.80 24.82
CA GLU A 153 15.53 -5.73 23.37
C GLU A 153 14.49 -4.70 22.92
N VAL A 154 14.83 -3.42 23.11
CA VAL A 154 14.18 -2.34 22.38
C VAL A 154 14.30 -2.75 20.93
N SER A 155 13.19 -3.23 20.36
CA SER A 155 13.05 -3.37 18.93
C SER A 155 13.20 -1.96 18.39
N SER A 156 14.43 -1.59 18.05
CA SER A 156 14.77 -0.37 17.31
C SER A 156 14.15 -0.37 15.91
N GLU A 157 13.29 -1.34 15.60
CA GLU A 157 12.64 -1.53 14.31
C GLU A 157 11.19 -0.99 14.27
N ASP A 158 10.69 -0.36 15.34
CA ASP A 158 9.44 0.45 15.37
C ASP A 158 9.72 1.97 15.50
N GLU A 159 10.95 2.42 15.19
CA GLU A 159 11.14 3.80 14.72
C GLU A 159 10.83 3.83 13.21
N TRP A 160 9.89 4.71 12.85
CA TRP A 160 9.31 5.05 11.53
C TRP A 160 7.96 4.38 11.20
#